data_AF-A0A2J5N804-F1
#
_entry.id   AF-A0A2J5N804-F1
#
_cell.length_a   1.000
_cell.length_b   1.000
_cell.length_c   1.000
_cell.angle_alpha   90.00
_cell.angle_beta   90.00
_cell.angle_gamma   90.00
#
_symmetry.space_group_name_H-M   'P 1'
#
loop_
_entity.id
_entity.type
_entity.pdbx_description
1 polymer ?
#
loop_
_entity_poly.entity_id
_entity_poly.type
_entity_poly.pdbx_seq_one_letter_code
_entity_poly.pdbx_strand_id
1 'polypeptide(L)'
;VFVDGQFSASLSDDLAASGYEVQVDNERQQLPDAVQPEVFLHLTESLATTVTHIRVRRNQRPDKPLLIMHLTRGLASDEMNTAHYRHHLALESGAQATIIEHYLSLNDERHFTGARLTMTVADNAHLQHIKLAFENAQSYHFAHNDP
;
A
#
# COMPACT_ATOMS: atom_id res chain seq x y z
N VAL A 1 -5.59 -6.83 3.93
CA VAL A 1 -5.24 -7.69 2.78
C VAL A 1 -5.89 -7.14 1.52
N PHE A 2 -5.14 -7.10 0.44
CA PHE A 2 -5.59 -6.67 -0.88
C PHE A 2 -5.41 -7.81 -1.87
N VAL A 3 -6.42 -8.05 -2.71
CA VAL A 3 -6.42 -9.07 -3.76
C VAL A 3 -6.76 -8.41 -5.08
N ASP A 4 -5.90 -8.56 -6.09
CA ASP A 4 -6.06 -7.97 -7.43
C ASP A 4 -6.43 -6.47 -7.42
N GLY A 5 -5.72 -5.68 -6.62
CA GLY A 5 -5.98 -4.24 -6.52
C GLY A 5 -7.17 -3.84 -5.64
N GLN A 6 -7.88 -4.79 -5.03
CA GLN A 6 -9.07 -4.53 -4.20
C GLN A 6 -8.86 -4.91 -2.75
N PHE A 7 -9.39 -4.09 -1.83
CA PHE A 7 -9.38 -4.40 -0.40
C PHE A 7 -10.35 -5.56 -0.08
N SER A 8 -9.88 -6.52 0.72
CA SER A 8 -10.71 -7.64 1.20
C SER A 8 -10.88 -7.58 2.71
N ALA A 9 -12.06 -7.16 3.18
CA ALA A 9 -12.38 -7.10 4.60
C ALA A 9 -12.41 -8.50 5.26
N SER A 10 -12.89 -9.52 4.54
CA SER A 10 -12.99 -10.90 5.06
C SER A 10 -11.64 -11.58 5.31
N LEU A 11 -10.57 -11.11 4.64
CA LEU A 11 -9.20 -11.60 4.80
C LEU A 11 -8.36 -10.67 5.69
N SER A 12 -8.92 -9.58 6.20
CA SER A 12 -8.20 -8.58 6.98
C SER A 12 -8.55 -8.67 8.46
N ASP A 13 -7.58 -8.32 9.31
CA ASP A 13 -7.79 -8.21 10.75
C ASP A 13 -8.68 -7.00 11.11
N ASP A 14 -9.32 -7.06 12.28
CA ASP A 14 -9.96 -5.90 12.89
C ASP A 14 -8.89 -4.96 13.49
N LEU A 15 -8.97 -3.68 13.13
CA LEU A 15 -8.01 -2.65 13.49
C LEU A 15 -8.49 -1.71 14.60
N ALA A 16 -9.71 -1.86 15.13
CA ALA A 16 -10.33 -0.90 16.05
C ALA A 16 -9.48 -0.56 17.30
N ALA A 17 -8.70 -1.52 17.80
CA ALA A 17 -7.81 -1.36 18.97
C ALA A 17 -6.31 -1.44 18.61
N SER A 18 -5.96 -1.34 17.33
CA SER A 18 -4.58 -1.54 16.86
C SER A 18 -3.67 -0.32 17.02
N GLY A 19 -4.25 0.87 17.21
CA GLY A 19 -3.53 2.15 17.15
C GLY A 19 -3.35 2.69 15.73
N TYR A 20 -3.78 1.95 14.71
CA TYR A 20 -3.91 2.41 13.33
C TYR A 20 -5.36 2.76 13.03
N GLU A 21 -5.58 3.95 12.50
CA GLU A 21 -6.86 4.32 11.90
C GLU A 21 -6.74 4.10 10.41
N VAL A 22 -7.57 3.20 9.86
CA VAL A 22 -7.53 2.83 8.46
C VAL A 22 -8.89 3.06 7.83
N GLN A 23 -8.88 3.76 6.70
CA GLN A 23 -10.05 3.99 5.85
C GLN A 23 -9.68 3.64 4.41
N VAL A 24 -10.58 2.96 3.70
CA VAL A 24 -10.39 2.59 2.29
C VAL A 24 -11.55 3.18 1.49
N ASP A 25 -11.25 4.15 0.64
CA ASP A 25 -12.22 4.82 -0.21
C ASP A 25 -11.53 5.30 -1.50
N ASN A 26 -12.09 6.29 -2.21
CA ASN A 26 -11.45 6.88 -3.40
C ASN A 26 -11.30 8.41 -3.25
N GLU A 27 -11.19 8.90 -2.02
CA GLU A 27 -10.97 10.32 -1.73
C GLU A 27 -9.48 10.68 -1.89
N ARG A 28 -9.19 11.63 -2.79
CA ARG A 28 -7.80 11.95 -3.18
C ARG A 28 -7.39 13.39 -2.88
N GLN A 29 -8.31 14.20 -2.36
CA GLN A 29 -8.14 15.65 -2.22
C GLN A 29 -7.05 16.03 -1.20
N GLN A 30 -6.73 15.14 -0.27
CA GLN A 30 -5.73 15.37 0.78
C GLN A 30 -4.38 14.66 0.52
N LEU A 31 -4.21 14.04 -0.66
CA LEU A 31 -2.96 13.36 -0.98
C LEU A 31 -1.89 14.38 -1.38
N PRO A 32 -0.63 14.19 -0.95
CA PRO A 32 0.45 15.08 -1.31
C PRO A 32 0.78 14.95 -2.81
N ASP A 33 1.29 16.03 -3.39
CA ASP A 33 1.86 16.03 -4.73
C ASP A 33 3.05 15.07 -4.82
N ALA A 34 3.28 14.51 -6.01
CA ALA A 34 4.44 13.66 -6.26
C ALA A 34 5.75 14.45 -6.12
N VAL A 35 6.70 13.92 -5.34
CA VAL A 35 8.04 14.53 -5.19
C VAL A 35 8.81 14.44 -6.51
N GLN A 36 8.72 13.29 -7.20
CA GLN A 36 9.30 13.09 -8.52
C GLN A 36 8.26 12.42 -9.44
N PRO A 37 7.62 13.18 -10.36
CA PRO A 37 6.64 12.62 -11.28
C PRO A 37 7.31 11.72 -12.33
N GLU A 38 6.72 10.57 -12.60
CA GLU A 38 7.14 9.63 -13.65
C GLU A 38 5.96 8.80 -14.17
N VAL A 39 6.18 8.05 -15.25
CA VAL A 39 5.11 7.40 -16.03
C VAL A 39 4.36 6.32 -15.24
N PHE A 40 5.05 5.47 -14.47
CA PHE A 40 4.46 4.37 -13.71
C PHE A 40 3.73 4.85 -12.44
N LEU A 41 4.15 5.99 -11.90
CA LEU A 41 3.48 6.72 -10.83
C LEU A 41 2.13 7.19 -11.32
N HIS A 42 2.10 7.91 -12.45
CA HIS A 42 0.84 8.38 -13.03
C HIS A 42 -0.07 7.22 -13.47
N LEU A 43 0.51 6.14 -13.99
CA LEU A 43 -0.23 4.93 -14.32
C LEU A 43 -0.90 4.33 -13.07
N THR A 44 -0.14 4.18 -11.98
CA THR A 44 -0.64 3.60 -10.73
C THR A 44 -1.67 4.51 -10.07
N GLU A 45 -1.46 5.82 -10.06
CA GLU A 45 -2.48 6.74 -9.56
C GLU A 45 -3.74 6.70 -10.42
N SER A 46 -3.64 6.64 -11.74
CA SER A 46 -4.80 6.59 -12.63
C SER A 46 -5.62 5.31 -12.46
N LEU A 47 -4.96 4.15 -12.33
CA LEU A 47 -5.61 2.84 -12.34
C LEU A 47 -5.98 2.28 -10.96
N ALA A 48 -5.38 2.81 -9.87
CA ALA A 48 -5.79 2.41 -8.53
C ALA A 48 -7.27 2.76 -8.32
N THR A 49 -8.07 1.79 -7.91
CA THR A 49 -9.53 1.96 -7.72
C THR A 49 -9.87 2.60 -6.38
N THR A 50 -9.03 2.37 -5.37
CA THR A 50 -9.18 2.88 -4.02
C THR A 50 -7.84 3.34 -3.47
N VAL A 51 -7.90 4.17 -2.44
CA VAL A 51 -6.78 4.64 -1.63
C VAL A 51 -7.00 4.14 -0.21
N THR A 52 -5.95 3.56 0.37
CA THR A 52 -5.94 3.23 1.80
C THR A 52 -5.32 4.38 2.58
N HIS A 53 -6.13 5.07 3.36
CA HIS A 53 -5.69 6.11 4.29
C HIS A 53 -5.36 5.47 5.63
N ILE A 54 -4.12 5.61 6.07
CA ILE A 54 -3.61 5.05 7.31
C ILE A 54 -3.12 6.21 8.16
N ARG A 55 -3.63 6.35 9.38
CA ARG A 55 -3.21 7.38 10.31
C ARG A 55 -2.76 6.77 11.64
N VAL A 56 -1.67 7.31 12.18
CA VAL A 56 -1.23 7.06 13.55
C VAL A 56 -1.23 8.40 14.28
N ARG A 57 -2.06 8.50 15.32
CA ARG A 57 -2.28 9.76 16.04
C ARG A 57 -1.05 10.21 16.82
N ARG A 58 -1.07 11.48 17.23
CA ARG A 58 -0.01 12.12 18.00
C ARG A 58 0.41 11.28 19.21
N ASN A 59 1.72 11.11 19.38
CA ASN A 59 2.34 10.35 20.47
C ASN A 59 1.85 8.89 20.61
N GLN A 60 1.23 8.31 19.58
CA GLN A 60 0.85 6.90 19.59
C GLN A 60 2.00 6.02 19.10
N ARG A 61 2.08 4.83 19.70
CA ARG A 61 2.99 3.78 19.28
C ARG A 61 2.22 2.45 19.26
N PRO A 62 1.66 2.05 18.11
CA PRO A 62 1.05 0.73 17.95
C PRO A 62 1.99 -0.38 18.42
N ASP A 63 1.46 -1.36 19.16
CA ASP A 63 2.24 -2.46 19.73
C ASP A 63 2.73 -3.45 18.66
N LYS A 64 2.02 -3.51 17.53
CA LYS A 64 2.30 -4.41 16.41
C LYS A 64 2.57 -3.61 15.13
N PRO A 65 3.43 -4.10 14.23
CA PRO A 65 3.57 -3.50 12.90
C PRO A 65 2.28 -3.66 12.09
N LEU A 66 1.98 -2.71 11.21
CA LEU A 66 0.92 -2.85 10.22
C LEU A 66 1.47 -3.56 8.99
N LEU A 67 0.91 -4.74 8.68
CA LEU A 67 1.21 -5.50 7.47
C LEU A 67 0.17 -5.20 6.39
N ILE A 68 0.63 -4.65 5.27
CA ILE A 68 -0.15 -4.45 4.05
C ILE A 68 0.22 -5.56 3.07
N MET A 69 -0.62 -6.60 3.03
CA MET A 69 -0.42 -7.77 2.19
C MET A 69 -1.16 -7.61 0.86
N HIS A 70 -0.44 -7.78 -0.24
CA HIS A 70 -0.92 -7.71 -1.62
C HIS A 70 -0.79 -9.08 -2.27
N LEU A 71 -1.90 -9.56 -2.81
CA LEU A 71 -2.03 -10.83 -3.50
C LEU A 71 -2.49 -10.54 -4.93
N THR A 72 -1.59 -10.71 -5.90
CA THR A 72 -1.92 -10.55 -7.32
C THR A 72 -1.89 -11.92 -8.00
N ARG A 73 -2.91 -12.25 -8.82
CA ARG A 73 -2.89 -13.47 -9.66
C ARG A 73 -2.63 -13.13 -11.12
N GLY A 74 -1.95 -14.01 -11.84
CA GLY A 74 -2.01 -14.04 -13.29
C GLY A 74 -3.25 -14.77 -13.80
N LEU A 75 -3.58 -14.55 -15.07
CA LEU A 75 -4.65 -15.24 -15.79
C LEU A 75 -4.06 -16.43 -16.57
N ALA A 76 -4.86 -17.47 -16.80
CA ALA A 76 -4.46 -18.63 -17.61
C ALA A 76 -4.48 -18.35 -19.12
N SER A 77 -5.00 -17.21 -19.55
CA SER A 77 -4.98 -16.75 -20.94
C SER A 77 -3.68 -16.01 -21.25
N ASP A 78 -3.46 -15.67 -22.52
CA ASP A 78 -2.33 -14.80 -22.90
C ASP A 78 -2.44 -13.36 -22.37
N GLU A 79 -3.59 -12.98 -21.79
CA GLU A 79 -3.80 -11.66 -21.20
C GLU A 79 -3.03 -11.51 -19.89
N MET A 80 -2.50 -10.31 -19.65
CA MET A 80 -1.78 -10.00 -18.42
C MET A 80 -2.72 -9.28 -17.45
N ASN A 81 -2.98 -9.90 -16.29
CA ASN A 81 -3.70 -9.22 -15.22
C ASN A 81 -2.89 -8.02 -14.72
N THR A 82 -3.56 -6.92 -14.40
CA THR A 82 -2.92 -5.74 -13.83
C THR A 82 -3.62 -5.31 -12.54
N ALA A 83 -2.84 -5.08 -11.49
CA ALA A 83 -3.33 -4.63 -10.20
C ALA A 83 -2.54 -3.40 -9.74
N HIS A 84 -3.24 -2.34 -9.34
CA HIS A 84 -2.62 -1.10 -8.88
C HIS A 84 -3.06 -0.79 -7.45
N TYR A 85 -2.08 -0.64 -6.56
CA TYR A 85 -2.29 -0.43 -5.14
C TYR A 85 -1.85 0.99 -4.74
N ARG A 86 -2.73 1.72 -4.03
CA ARG A 86 -2.46 3.07 -3.55
C ARG A 86 -2.72 3.17 -2.05
N HIS A 87 -1.69 3.55 -1.30
CA HIS A 87 -1.76 3.72 0.14
C HIS A 87 -1.18 5.07 0.53
N HIS A 88 -1.74 5.71 1.55
CA HIS A 88 -1.19 6.90 2.15
C HIS A 88 -1.10 6.73 3.67
N LEU A 89 0.09 6.97 4.23
CA LEU A 89 0.34 6.94 5.66
C LEU A 89 0.58 8.36 6.19
N ALA A 90 -0.15 8.75 7.22
CA ALA A 90 0.10 9.95 8.00
C ALA A 90 0.53 9.59 9.43
N LEU A 91 1.77 9.91 9.80
CA LEU A 91 2.24 9.87 11.19
C LEU A 91 2.17 11.28 11.77
N GLU A 92 1.31 11.47 12.76
CA GLU A 92 1.23 12.73 13.49
C GLU A 92 2.44 12.91 14.43
N SER A 93 2.61 14.11 14.97
CA SER A 93 3.80 14.46 15.76
C SER A 93 4.04 13.47 16.92
N GLY A 94 5.28 13.01 17.08
CA GLY A 94 5.64 12.04 18.12
C GLY A 94 5.13 10.61 17.89
N ALA A 95 4.40 10.33 16.81
CA ALA A 95 3.94 8.97 16.50
C ALA A 95 5.09 8.05 16.09
N GLN A 96 5.01 6.78 16.45
CA GLN A 96 6.01 5.78 16.07
C GLN A 96 5.32 4.55 15.50
N ALA A 97 5.68 4.14 14.30
CA ALA A 97 5.06 2.97 13.67
C ALA A 97 6.03 2.21 12.76
N THR A 98 5.78 0.91 12.66
CA THR A 98 6.40 0.05 11.66
C THR A 98 5.35 -0.37 10.64
N ILE A 99 5.63 -0.15 9.36
CA ILE A 99 4.77 -0.55 8.24
C ILE A 99 5.54 -1.53 7.36
N ILE A 100 4.88 -2.64 7.01
CA ILE A 100 5.42 -3.68 6.16
C ILE A 100 4.53 -3.81 4.93
N GLU A 101 5.07 -3.55 3.74
CA GLU A 101 4.43 -3.92 2.48
C GLU A 101 4.91 -5.32 2.07
N HIS A 102 3.99 -6.23 1.78
CA HIS A 102 4.33 -7.58 1.33
C HIS A 102 3.57 -7.90 0.04
N TYR A 103 4.30 -8.15 -1.03
CA TYR A 103 3.76 -8.48 -2.34
C TYR A 103 4.03 -9.95 -2.66
N LEU A 104 2.98 -10.66 -3.05
CA LEU A 104 3.00 -12.09 -3.32
C LEU A 104 2.15 -12.42 -4.55
N SER A 105 2.56 -13.46 -5.27
CA SER A 105 1.77 -14.02 -6.38
C SER A 105 0.90 -15.17 -5.89
N LEU A 106 -0.37 -15.20 -6.32
CA LEU A 106 -1.29 -16.29 -5.97
C LEU A 106 -1.05 -17.57 -6.76
N ASN A 107 -0.41 -17.46 -7.93
CA ASN A 107 -0.07 -18.55 -8.83
C ASN A 107 1.23 -18.21 -9.60
N ASP A 108 1.68 -19.16 -10.41
CA ASP A 108 2.90 -19.03 -11.21
C ASP A 108 2.67 -18.23 -12.51
N GLU A 109 1.44 -17.81 -12.78
CA GLU A 109 1.08 -17.04 -13.97
C GLU A 109 1.54 -15.58 -13.86
N ARG A 110 1.95 -15.00 -14.98
CA ARG A 110 2.44 -13.61 -15.04
C ARG A 110 1.34 -12.60 -14.74
N HIS A 111 1.72 -11.52 -14.06
CA HIS A 111 0.87 -10.36 -13.80
C HIS A 111 1.71 -9.09 -13.75
N PHE A 112 1.01 -7.95 -13.75
CA PHE A 112 1.59 -6.63 -13.58
C PHE A 112 1.10 -6.02 -12.27
N THR A 113 2.02 -5.70 -11.37
CA THR A 113 1.75 -5.01 -10.12
C THR A 113 2.28 -3.58 -10.20
N GLY A 114 1.37 -2.62 -10.05
CA GLY A 114 1.69 -1.22 -9.77
C GLY A 114 1.48 -0.93 -8.29
N ALA A 115 2.42 -0.25 -7.65
CA ALA A 115 2.24 0.13 -6.25
C ALA A 115 2.76 1.53 -5.92
N ARG A 116 2.00 2.24 -5.10
CA ARG A 116 2.36 3.57 -4.61
C ARG A 116 1.98 3.73 -3.15
N LEU A 117 2.98 3.88 -2.30
CA LEU A 117 2.80 4.29 -0.91
C LEU A 117 3.39 5.69 -0.74
N THR A 118 2.55 6.65 -0.35
CA THR A 118 3.01 7.98 0.07
C THR A 118 2.96 8.09 1.58
N MET A 119 3.97 8.69 2.19
CA MET A 119 4.02 8.90 3.63
C MET A 119 4.06 10.39 3.96
N THR A 120 3.58 10.75 5.13
CA THR A 120 3.79 12.06 5.75
C THR A 120 4.25 11.81 7.16
N VAL A 121 5.48 12.21 7.49
CA VAL A 121 6.08 12.01 8.81
C VAL A 121 6.23 13.37 9.51
N ALA A 122 5.37 13.65 10.49
CA ALA A 122 5.39 14.91 11.22
C ALA A 122 6.54 15.02 12.24
N ASP A 123 6.69 16.20 12.85
CA ASP A 123 7.74 16.50 13.82
C ASP A 123 7.86 15.44 14.93
N ASN A 124 9.08 14.96 15.15
CA ASN A 124 9.41 13.93 16.15
C ASN A 124 8.71 12.58 15.95
N ALA A 125 8.07 12.35 14.80
CA ALA A 125 7.55 11.03 14.46
C ALA A 125 8.68 10.11 13.93
N HIS A 126 8.50 8.80 14.08
CA HIS A 126 9.44 7.79 13.63
C HIS A 126 8.74 6.70 12.83
N LEU A 127 9.11 6.59 11.55
CA LEU A 127 8.63 5.55 10.66
C LEU A 127 9.73 4.50 10.42
N GLN A 128 9.39 3.23 10.64
CA GLN A 128 10.13 2.12 10.05
C GLN A 128 9.31 1.53 8.92
N HIS A 129 9.83 1.59 7.70
CA HIS A 129 9.16 1.06 6.52
C HIS A 129 9.96 -0.10 5.92
N ILE A 130 9.28 -1.22 5.67
CA ILE A 130 9.86 -2.45 5.12
C ILE A 130 9.03 -2.85 3.91
N LYS A 131 9.69 -3.17 2.80
CA LYS A 131 9.03 -3.64 1.58
C LYS A 131 9.60 -4.99 1.17
N LEU A 132 8.72 -5.98 1.06
CA LEU A 132 9.02 -7.35 0.67
C LEU A 132 8.32 -7.63 -0.67
N ALA A 133 9.06 -7.52 -1.76
CA ALA A 133 8.56 -7.81 -3.10
C ALA A 133 8.91 -9.26 -3.50
N PHE A 134 8.06 -10.21 -3.11
CA PHE A 134 8.29 -11.66 -3.26
C PHE A 134 7.33 -12.29 -4.30
N GLU A 135 7.07 -11.56 -5.38
CA GLU A 135 6.27 -12.04 -6.50
C GLU A 135 7.04 -13.05 -7.36
N ASN A 136 6.31 -13.78 -8.21
CA ASN A 136 6.88 -14.79 -9.09
C ASN A 136 7.83 -14.16 -10.13
N ALA A 137 8.73 -14.97 -10.68
CA ALA A 137 9.78 -14.49 -11.57
C ALA A 137 9.29 -14.03 -12.96
N GLN A 138 8.03 -14.29 -13.30
CA GLN A 138 7.44 -13.96 -14.60
C GLN A 138 6.66 -12.64 -14.58
N SER A 139 6.44 -12.07 -13.39
CA SER A 139 5.66 -10.87 -13.19
C SER A 139 6.49 -9.59 -13.21
N TYR A 140 5.80 -8.47 -13.40
CA TYR A 140 6.38 -7.13 -13.42
C TYR A 140 5.91 -6.35 -12.21
N HIS A 141 6.85 -5.76 -11.46
CA HIS A 141 6.55 -4.90 -10.32
C HIS A 141 7.14 -3.51 -10.53
N PHE A 142 6.27 -2.52 -10.68
CA PHE A 142 6.64 -1.11 -10.75
C PHE A 142 6.08 -0.38 -9.55
N ALA A 143 6.94 0.30 -8.79
CA ALA A 143 6.49 1.04 -7.63
C ALA A 143 7.28 2.31 -7.39
N HIS A 144 6.56 3.33 -6.91
CA HIS A 144 7.12 4.61 -6.54
C HIS A 144 6.57 5.01 -5.18
N ASN A 145 7.44 5.12 -4.18
CA ASN A 145 7.07 5.55 -2.84
C ASN A 145 7.71 6.91 -2.53
N ASP A 146 6.92 7.84 -2.01
CA ASP A 146 7.37 9.18 -1.61
C ASP A 146 7.24 9.32 -0.08
N PRO A 147 8.29 9.80 0.64
CA PRO A 147 8.23 10.10 2.06
C PRO A 147 7.55 11.44 2.40
#